data_AF-A0A915UEP8-F1
#
_entry.id   AF-A0A915UEP8-F1
#
_cell.length_a   1.000
_cell.length_b   1.000
_cell.length_c   1.000
_cell.angle_alpha   90.00
_cell.angle_beta   90.00
_cell.angle_gamma   90.00
#
_symmetry.space_group_name_H-M   'P 1'
#
loop_
_entity.id
_entity.type
_entity.pdbx_description
1 polymer ?
#
loop_
_entity_poly.entity_id
_entity_poly.type
_entity_poly.pdbx_seq_one_letter_code
_entity_poly.pdbx_strand_id
1 'polypeptide(L)' 'MDAAERLESAPEPIAIARCRQLLGDEATTLSDDDVRELVRHADAMARILMALATRDRRVH' A
#
# COMPACT_ATOMS: atom_id res chain seq x y z
N MET A 1 -10.40 22.70 -2.41
CA MET A 1 -9.73 21.49 -2.95
C MET A 1 -10.67 20.34 -2.69
N ASP A 2 -11.26 19.86 -3.77
CA ASP A 2 -12.39 18.94 -3.77
C ASP A 2 -11.92 17.54 -3.36
N ALA A 3 -12.71 16.82 -2.56
CA ALA A 3 -12.35 15.49 -2.07
C ALA A 3 -12.19 14.46 -3.22
N ALA A 4 -12.73 14.78 -4.40
CA ALA A 4 -12.57 14.01 -5.62
C ALA A 4 -11.14 14.02 -6.20
N GLU A 5 -10.37 15.11 -6.06
CA GLU A 5 -9.00 15.20 -6.60
C GLU A 5 -8.00 14.32 -5.83
N ARG A 6 -8.31 13.93 -4.58
CA ARG A 6 -7.46 13.02 -3.80
C ARG A 6 -7.59 11.55 -4.19
N LEU A 7 -8.60 11.18 -4.97
CA LEU A 7 -8.84 9.80 -5.41
C LEU A 7 -8.08 9.44 -6.70
N GLU A 8 -7.61 10.44 -7.46
CA GLU A 8 -6.89 10.20 -8.72
C GLU A 8 -5.39 9.99 -8.55
N SER A 9 -4.85 10.40 -7.40
CA SER A 9 -3.49 10.02 -7.02
C SER A 9 -3.55 8.64 -6.39
N ALA A 10 -3.37 7.59 -7.20
CA ALA A 10 -3.09 6.26 -6.67
C ALA A 10 -2.00 6.38 -5.58
N PRO A 11 -2.11 5.66 -4.46
CA PRO A 11 -1.09 5.72 -3.41
C PRO A 11 0.28 5.50 -4.04
N GLU A 12 1.21 6.41 -3.77
CA GLU A 12 2.57 6.22 -4.24
C GLU A 12 3.12 4.93 -3.61
N PRO A 13 3.72 4.02 -4.40
CA PRO A 13 4.25 2.78 -3.87
C PRO A 13 5.21 3.06 -2.71
N ILE A 14 5.12 2.26 -1.64
CA ILE A 14 6.04 2.38 -0.51
C ILE A 14 7.47 2.16 -1.02
N ALA A 15 8.36 3.13 -0.79
CA ALA A 15 9.77 2.98 -1.13
C ALA A 15 10.38 1.76 -0.40
N ILE A 16 11.25 1.00 -1.08
CA ILE A 16 11.90 -0.21 -0.53
C ILE A 16 12.57 0.07 0.81
N ALA A 17 13.29 1.19 0.94
CA ALA A 17 13.93 1.59 2.19
C ALA A 17 12.93 1.77 3.34
N ARG A 18 11.75 2.32 3.04
CA ARG A 18 10.67 2.46 4.02
C ARG A 18 10.03 1.12 4.36
N CYS A 19 9.86 0.24 3.38
CA CYS A 19 9.37 -1.12 3.60
C CYS A 19 10.32 -1.90 4.53
N ARG A 20 11.63 -1.80 4.31
CA ARG A 20 12.64 -2.41 5.19
C ARG A 20 12.58 -1.89 6.63
N GLN A 21 12.39 -0.58 6.81
CA GLN A 21 12.22 -0.01 8.15
C GLN A 21 10.97 -0.55 8.86
N LEU A 22 9.87 -0.78 8.13
CA LEU A 22 8.62 -1.31 8.69
C LEU A 22 8.73 -2.79 9.06
N LEU A 23 9.46 -3.56 8.26
CA LEU A 23 9.73 -4.98 8.49
C LEU A 23 10.75 -5.21 9.63
N GLY A 24 11.61 -4.21 9.92
CA GLY A 24 12.57 -4.30 11.02
C GLY A 24 13.53 -5.48 10.86
N ASP A 25 13.64 -6.30 11.89
CA ASP A 25 14.55 -7.46 11.90
C ASP A 25 14.20 -8.50 10.83
N GLU A 26 12.93 -8.61 10.44
CA GLU A 26 12.50 -9.51 9.36
C GLU A 26 13.10 -9.10 8.00
N ALA A 27 13.42 -7.82 7.79
CA ALA A 27 14.06 -7.38 6.55
C ALA A 27 15.51 -7.86 6.42
N THR A 28 16.16 -8.27 7.51
CA THR A 28 17.58 -8.67 7.50
C THR A 28 17.81 -9.99 6.74
N THR A 29 16.78 -10.82 6.63
CA THR A 29 16.83 -12.10 5.90
C THR A 29 16.29 -12.00 4.48
N LEU A 30 15.78 -10.83 4.07
CA LEU A 30 15.10 -10.62 2.80
C LEU A 30 15.97 -9.89 1.79
N SER A 31 16.01 -10.42 0.57
CA SER A 31 16.64 -9.74 -0.56
C SER A 31 15.85 -8.49 -0.97
N ASP A 32 16.46 -7.64 -1.79
CA ASP A 32 15.75 -6.49 -2.37
C ASP A 32 14.55 -6.93 -3.22
N ASP A 33 14.62 -8.09 -3.87
CA ASP A 33 13.54 -8.62 -4.69
C ASP A 33 12.40 -9.18 -3.85
N ASP A 34 12.69 -9.81 -2.71
CA ASP A 34 11.66 -10.23 -1.74
C ASP A 34 10.91 -9.01 -1.19
N VAL A 35 11.64 -7.95 -0.85
CA VAL A 35 11.04 -6.69 -0.38
C VAL A 35 10.21 -6.03 -1.48
N ARG A 36 10.63 -6.11 -2.75
CA ARG A 36 9.82 -5.61 -3.89
C ARG A 36 8.52 -6.37 -4.05
N GLU A 37 8.52 -7.69 -3.88
CA GLU A 37 7.29 -8.49 -3.91
C GLU A 37 6.36 -8.13 -2.75
N LEU A 38 6.89 -7.93 -1.55
CA LEU A 38 6.11 -7.47 -0.40
C LEU A 38 5.49 -6.10 -0.63
N VAL A 39 6.23 -5.15 -1.21
CA VAL A 39 5.68 -3.82 -1.57
C VAL A 39 4.55 -3.96 -2.58
N ARG A 40 4.70 -4.78 -3.63
CA ARG A 40 3.65 -5.03 -4.62
C ARG A 40 2.41 -5.65 -3.98
N HIS A 41 2.60 -6.64 -3.12
CA HIS A 41 1.51 -7.31 -2.42
C HIS A 41 0.77 -6.34 -1.48
N ALA A 42 1.49 -5.53 -0.71
CA ALA A 42 0.93 -4.53 0.17
C ALA A 42 0.12 -3.45 -0.59
N ASP A 43 0.61 -3.00 -1.75
CA ASP A 43 -0.12 -2.05 -2.60
C ASP A 43 -1.44 -2.66 -3.12
N ALA A 44 -1.40 -3.92 -3.58
CA ALA A 44 -2.60 -4.63 -4.02
C ALA A 44 -3.64 -4.75 -2.88
N MET A 45 -3.19 -5.10 -1.66
CA MET A 45 -4.04 -5.18 -0.48
C MET A 45 -4.63 -3.82 -0.10
N ALA A 46 -3.84 -2.75 -0.14
CA ALA A 46 -4.31 -1.39 0.12
C ALA A 46 -5.42 -0.99 -0.85
N ARG A 47 -5.26 -1.28 -2.16
CA ARG A 47 -6.28 -1.03 -3.18
C ARG A 47 -7.57 -1.80 -2.90
N ILE A 48 -7.48 -3.06 -2.49
CA ILE A 48 -8.65 -3.88 -2.12
C ILE A 48 -9.36 -3.26 -0.91
N LEU A 49 -8.62 -2.89 0.15
CA LEU A 49 -9.19 -2.28 1.35
C LEU A 49 -9.88 -0.95 1.06
N MET A 50 -9.28 -0.10 0.21
CA MET A 50 -9.92 1.15 -0.23
C MET A 50 -11.20 0.88 -1.03
N ALA A 51 -11.19 -0.11 -1.92
CA ALA A 51 -12.37 -0.50 -2.68
C ALA A 51 -13.49 -1.04 -1.77
N LEU A 52 -13.15 -1.78 -0.71
CA LEU A 52 -14.11 -2.25 0.28
C LEU A 52 -14.69 -1.09 1.11
N ALA A 53 -13.82 -0.23 1.64
CA ALA A 53 -14.24 0.93 2.45
C ALA A 53 -15.13 1.91 1.66
N THR A 54 -14.88 2.07 0.36
CA THR A 54 -15.71 2.91 -0.53
C THR A 54 -17.04 2.26 -0.91
N ARG A 55 -17.11 0.93 -0.99
CA ARG A 55 -18.38 0.21 -1.18
C ARG A 55 -19.27 0.31 0.05
N ASP A 56 -18.71 0.13 1.23
CA ASP A 56 -19.46 0.17 2.50
C ASP A 56 -20.09 1.56 2.74
N ARG A 57 -19.35 2.62 2.43
CA ARG A 57 -19.84 4.01 2.46
C ARG A 57 -20.96 4.35 1.47
N ARG A 58 -21.22 3.53 0.45
CA ARG A 58 -22.31 3.75 -0.50
C ARG A 58 -23.62 3.07 -0.09
N VAL A 59 -23.59 2.24 0.95
CA VAL A 59 -24.75 1.48 1.46
C VAL A 59 -25.38 2.14 2.69
N HIS A 60 -24.77 3.20 3.21
CA HIS A 60 -25.33 4.11 4.24
C HIS A 60 -25.53 5.50 3.67
#